data_AF-A0A951XVL7-F1
#
_entry.id   AF-A0A951XVL7-F1
#
_cell.length_a   1.000
_cell.length_b   1.000
_cell.length_c   1.000
_cell.angle_alpha   90.00
_cell.angle_beta   90.00
_cell.angle_gamma   90.00
#
_symmetry.space_group_name_H-M   'P 1'
#
loop_
_entity.id
_entity.type
_entity.pdbx_description
1 polymer ?
#
loop_
_entity_poly.entity_id
_entity_poly.type
_entity_poly.pdbx_seq_one_letter_code
_entity_poly.pdbx_strand_id
1 'polypeptide(L)'
;MLVLLLLLPAPQGVAPPPVEPDEALWRRILELSTLPAAPASQPYEAHVADIRDRRTRLVELARSYRALHPGGRRRDEVIRIELQALFDLGALDRGDFTALCREVDDLLRHPPSQDALHEAAYWAITCRRLSQADPRRPAFAALSPADARLIEEYREYIRRYPASRHVPRLAQIVGEAAHREFDEAIIDELADVCRRHHAGHATTRWLEGLLRRREALGAPFDAELTLLDGSVQRVSAWRGTPVLVVVWSAEEGVSEHRVREIAEFAGSKPELRVIGVNLDDSVAECSTAAARMGLTWPQHVAPFGPGGAFAQRWGIRRAPVVFVIDRAGRLVAVSEGSEWREAVGRALEAR
;
A
#
# COMPACT_ATOMS: atom_id res chain seq x y z
N MET A 1 50.85 -48.96 -33.84
CA MET A 1 51.39 -47.63 -33.50
C MET A 1 50.40 -46.95 -32.56
N LEU A 2 50.69 -46.97 -31.25
CA LEU A 2 49.86 -46.37 -30.21
C LEU A 2 49.96 -44.84 -30.26
N VAL A 3 48.82 -44.15 -30.26
CA VAL A 3 48.73 -42.70 -30.11
C VAL A 3 48.65 -42.36 -28.62
N LEU A 4 49.65 -41.64 -28.12
CA LEU A 4 49.75 -41.18 -26.74
C LEU A 4 48.81 -39.97 -26.54
N LEU A 5 47.71 -40.15 -25.79
CA LEU A 5 46.84 -39.07 -25.34
C LEU A 5 47.52 -38.29 -24.21
N LEU A 6 47.90 -37.05 -24.49
CA LEU A 6 48.35 -36.09 -23.47
C LEU A 6 47.15 -35.61 -22.65
N LEU A 7 47.11 -36.00 -21.39
CA LEU A 7 46.22 -35.46 -20.36
C LEU A 7 46.59 -33.99 -20.08
N LEU A 8 45.71 -33.06 -20.45
CA LEU A 8 45.76 -31.68 -19.97
C LEU A 8 45.31 -31.63 -18.50
N PRO A 9 45.98 -30.85 -17.63
CA PRO A 9 45.53 -30.66 -16.26
C PRO A 9 44.21 -29.87 -16.24
N ALA A 10 43.29 -30.28 -15.36
CA ALA A 10 42.03 -29.58 -15.13
C ALA A 10 42.29 -28.11 -14.73
N PRO A 11 41.44 -27.15 -15.16
CA PRO A 11 41.54 -25.78 -14.71
C PRO A 11 41.41 -25.75 -13.19
N GLN A 12 42.47 -25.30 -12.50
CA GLN A 12 42.40 -25.02 -11.08
C GLN A 12 41.35 -23.94 -10.87
N GLY A 13 40.27 -24.29 -10.15
CA GLY A 13 39.24 -23.36 -9.78
C GLY A 13 39.86 -22.18 -9.04
N VAL A 14 39.77 -20.99 -9.64
CA VAL A 14 40.13 -19.75 -8.97
C VAL A 14 39.22 -19.65 -7.75
N ALA A 15 39.79 -19.73 -6.55
CA ALA A 15 39.05 -19.50 -5.32
C ALA A 15 38.34 -18.15 -5.43
N PRO A 16 37.06 -18.05 -5.05
CA PRO A 16 36.35 -16.77 -5.08
C PRO A 16 37.16 -15.75 -4.26
N PRO A 17 37.25 -14.49 -4.72
CA PRO A 17 38.03 -13.47 -4.02
C PRO A 17 37.58 -13.39 -2.56
N PRO A 18 38.51 -13.11 -1.62
CA PRO A 18 38.17 -12.99 -0.22
C PRO A 18 37.08 -11.94 -0.07
N VAL A 19 36.00 -12.33 0.60
CA VAL A 19 34.90 -11.44 0.93
C VAL A 19 35.47 -10.29 1.77
N GLU A 20 35.33 -9.05 1.30
CA GLU A 20 35.74 -7.89 2.11
C GLU A 20 35.08 -7.99 3.49
N PRO A 21 35.80 -7.72 4.60
CA PRO A 21 35.27 -7.87 5.96
C PRO A 21 33.91 -7.17 6.19
N ASP A 22 33.70 -6.04 5.52
CA ASP A 22 32.43 -5.28 5.47
C ASP A 22 31.26 -6.13 4.93
N GLU A 23 31.49 -6.88 3.85
CA GLU A 23 30.47 -7.68 3.17
C GLU A 23 30.13 -8.98 3.94
N ALA A 24 31.07 -9.50 4.72
CA ALA A 24 30.83 -10.64 5.60
C ALA A 24 29.92 -10.27 6.79
N LEU A 25 30.21 -9.14 7.45
CA LEU A 25 29.36 -8.60 8.51
C LEU A 25 27.97 -8.23 7.97
N TRP A 26 27.93 -7.58 6.81
CA TRP A 26 26.67 -7.23 6.14
C TRP A 26 25.80 -8.45 5.85
N ARG A 27 26.37 -9.53 5.27
CA ARG A 27 25.64 -10.78 5.05
C ARG A 27 25.04 -11.35 6.32
N ARG A 28 25.80 -11.31 7.42
CA ARG A 28 25.30 -11.82 8.72
C ARG A 28 24.15 -10.97 9.27
N ILE A 29 24.22 -9.65 9.10
CA ILE A 29 23.11 -8.72 9.43
C ILE A 29 21.88 -9.07 8.60
N LEU A 30 22.03 -9.26 7.28
CA LEU A 30 20.91 -9.63 6.41
C LEU A 30 20.28 -10.96 6.81
N GLU A 31 21.08 -11.99 7.07
CA GLU A 31 20.60 -13.29 7.56
C GLU A 31 19.72 -13.08 8.79
N LEU A 32 20.24 -12.43 9.84
CA LEU A 32 19.51 -12.23 11.09
C LEU A 32 18.30 -11.28 10.98
N SER A 33 18.32 -10.34 10.04
CA SER A 33 17.22 -9.40 9.79
C SER A 33 15.95 -10.13 9.32
N THR A 34 16.11 -11.21 8.55
CA THR A 34 15.01 -12.06 8.12
C THR A 34 14.56 -12.98 9.26
N LEU A 35 13.25 -13.01 9.52
CA LEU A 35 12.65 -13.96 10.46
C LEU A 35 12.34 -15.28 9.74
N PRO A 36 12.77 -16.43 10.26
CA PRO A 36 12.32 -17.72 9.74
C PRO A 36 10.82 -17.88 9.98
N ALA A 37 10.15 -18.64 9.10
CA ALA A 37 8.77 -19.04 9.34
C ALA A 37 8.68 -19.80 10.69
N ALA A 38 7.67 -19.50 11.49
CA ALA A 38 7.45 -20.21 12.75
C ALA A 38 7.29 -21.71 12.48
N PRO A 39 8.09 -22.59 13.10
CA PRO A 39 7.91 -24.02 12.94
C PRO A 39 6.54 -24.41 13.52
N ALA A 40 5.73 -25.15 12.76
CA ALA A 40 4.38 -25.55 13.15
C ALA A 40 4.30 -26.33 14.49
N SER A 41 5.44 -26.86 14.96
CA SER A 41 5.56 -27.69 16.17
C SER A 41 6.32 -27.02 17.32
N GLN A 42 6.80 -25.78 17.18
CA GLN A 42 7.55 -25.11 18.26
C GLN A 42 6.60 -24.49 19.29
N PRO A 43 6.85 -24.65 20.60
CA PRO A 43 6.10 -23.93 21.62
C PRO A 43 6.23 -22.41 21.45
N TYR A 44 5.11 -21.68 21.60
CA TYR A 44 5.06 -20.23 21.40
C TYR A 44 6.12 -19.47 22.22
N GLU A 45 6.33 -19.87 23.48
CA GLU A 45 7.34 -19.24 24.34
C GLU A 45 8.77 -19.44 23.83
N ALA A 46 9.08 -20.63 23.31
CA ALA A 46 10.39 -20.93 22.73
C ALA A 46 10.60 -20.15 21.43
N HIS A 47 9.55 -19.97 20.63
CA HIS A 47 9.59 -19.14 19.43
C HIS A 47 9.84 -17.66 19.75
N VAL A 48 9.13 -17.12 20.74
CA VAL A 48 9.34 -15.74 21.24
C VAL A 48 10.76 -15.55 21.79
N ALA A 49 11.30 -16.53 22.51
CA ALA A 49 12.67 -16.48 23.02
C ALA A 49 13.71 -16.48 21.89
N ASP A 50 13.52 -17.29 20.84
CA ASP A 50 14.40 -17.32 19.66
C ASP A 50 14.38 -15.98 18.90
N ILE A 51 13.20 -15.40 18.68
CA ILE A 51 13.09 -14.07 18.08
C ILE A 51 13.86 -13.04 18.93
N ARG A 52 13.70 -13.07 20.25
CA ARG A 52 14.40 -12.15 21.16
C ARG A 52 15.93 -12.28 21.03
N ASP A 53 16.48 -13.49 21.13
CA ASP A 53 17.93 -13.72 21.00
C ASP A 53 18.45 -13.27 19.62
N ARG A 54 17.72 -13.58 18.55
CA ARG A 54 18.06 -13.15 17.18
C ARG A 54 18.10 -11.63 17.05
N ARG A 55 17.12 -10.92 17.62
CA ARG A 55 17.07 -9.45 17.59
C ARG A 55 18.16 -8.81 18.43
N THR A 56 18.48 -9.37 19.60
CA THR A 56 19.62 -8.91 20.41
C THR A 56 20.93 -9.01 19.62
N ARG A 57 21.22 -10.17 19.02
CA ARG A 57 22.43 -10.36 18.19
C ARG A 57 22.47 -9.44 16.98
N LEU A 58 21.32 -9.17 16.38
CA LEU A 58 21.21 -8.25 15.24
C LEU A 58 21.60 -6.82 15.65
N VAL A 59 21.14 -6.33 16.80
CA VAL A 59 21.53 -5.02 17.34
C VAL A 59 23.03 -4.96 17.62
N GLU A 60 23.60 -5.99 18.25
CA GLU A 60 25.05 -6.07 18.52
C GLU A 60 25.89 -6.01 17.24
N LEU A 61 25.50 -6.75 16.21
CA LEU A 61 26.18 -6.73 14.91
C LEU A 61 26.00 -5.40 14.18
N ALA A 62 24.80 -4.81 14.21
CA ALA A 62 24.55 -3.51 13.60
C ALA A 62 25.43 -2.41 14.22
N ARG A 63 25.56 -2.40 15.55
CA ARG A 63 26.45 -1.48 16.27
C ARG A 63 27.91 -1.72 15.95
N SER A 64 28.33 -2.97 15.91
CA SER A 64 29.69 -3.35 15.52
C SER A 64 30.02 -2.87 14.10
N TYR A 65 29.09 -3.06 13.16
CA TYR A 65 29.21 -2.56 11.80
C TYR A 65 29.38 -1.03 11.76
N ARG A 66 28.51 -0.29 12.46
CA ARG A 66 28.57 1.18 12.52
C ARG A 66 29.87 1.70 13.14
N ALA A 67 30.43 0.99 14.12
CA ALA A 67 31.68 1.35 14.77
C ALA A 67 32.91 1.06 13.89
N LEU A 68 32.93 -0.10 13.21
CA LEU A 68 34.05 -0.52 12.35
C LEU A 68 34.04 0.18 10.98
N HIS A 69 32.85 0.54 10.49
CA HIS A 69 32.64 1.12 9.16
C HIS A 69 31.82 2.43 9.22
N PRO A 70 32.35 3.50 9.84
CA PRO A 70 31.61 4.77 9.98
C PRO A 70 31.30 5.46 8.63
N GLY A 71 32.04 5.17 7.56
CA GLY A 71 31.72 5.61 6.19
C GLY A 71 31.17 4.50 5.30
N GLY A 72 30.75 3.37 5.87
CA GLY A 72 30.35 2.18 5.12
C GLY A 72 29.14 2.42 4.23
N ARG A 73 29.17 1.86 3.02
CA ARG A 73 28.10 2.01 2.00
C ARG A 73 26.72 1.53 2.47
N ARG A 74 26.65 0.68 3.49
CA ARG A 74 25.40 0.15 4.08
C ARG A 74 25.00 0.80 5.39
N ARG A 75 25.68 1.86 5.83
CA ARG A 75 25.47 2.45 7.17
C ARG A 75 24.01 2.79 7.46
N ASP A 76 23.35 3.48 6.54
CA ASP A 76 21.95 3.92 6.73
C ASP A 76 20.97 2.74 6.71
N GLU A 77 21.29 1.72 5.91
CA GLU A 77 20.54 0.48 5.87
C GLU A 77 20.66 -0.30 7.18
N VAL A 78 21.86 -0.33 7.76
CA VAL A 78 22.13 -0.95 9.08
C VAL A 78 21.43 -0.18 10.20
N ILE A 79 21.44 1.16 10.18
CA ILE A 79 20.70 1.99 11.15
C ILE A 79 19.21 1.66 11.11
N ARG A 80 18.61 1.57 9.93
CA ARG A 80 17.21 1.19 9.75
C ARG A 80 16.92 -0.20 10.35
N ILE A 81 17.79 -1.18 10.10
CA ILE A 81 17.64 -2.54 10.63
C ILE A 81 17.76 -2.54 12.16
N GLU A 82 18.70 -1.77 12.72
CA GLU A 82 18.88 -1.63 14.16
C GLU A 82 17.65 -1.03 14.83
N LEU A 83 17.12 0.09 14.31
CA LEU A 83 15.94 0.74 14.88
C LEU A 83 14.71 -0.18 14.85
N GLN A 84 14.50 -0.92 13.77
CA GLN A 84 13.44 -1.93 13.72
C GLN A 84 13.68 -3.05 14.75
N ALA A 85 14.91 -3.54 14.90
CA ALA A 85 15.23 -4.59 15.87
C ALA A 85 15.03 -4.12 17.32
N LEU A 86 15.38 -2.87 17.63
CA LEU A 86 15.11 -2.25 18.94
C LEU A 86 13.62 -2.10 19.21
N PHE A 87 12.82 -1.75 18.20
CA PHE A 87 11.36 -1.73 18.31
C PHE A 87 10.81 -3.14 18.59
N ASP A 88 11.24 -4.15 17.83
CA ASP A 88 10.82 -5.53 18.03
C ASP A 88 11.16 -6.01 19.44
N LEU A 89 12.36 -5.72 19.95
CA LEU A 89 12.77 -6.05 21.32
C LEU A 89 11.86 -5.40 22.38
N GLY A 90 11.56 -4.11 22.24
CA GLY A 90 10.66 -3.43 23.18
C GLY A 90 9.25 -4.00 23.15
N ALA A 91 8.75 -4.39 21.99
CA ALA A 91 7.46 -5.08 21.86
C ALA A 91 7.46 -6.46 22.56
N LEU A 92 8.58 -7.19 22.53
CA LEU A 92 8.76 -8.49 23.19
C LEU A 92 9.07 -8.38 24.69
N ASP A 93 9.52 -7.21 25.16
CA ASP A 93 9.89 -6.95 26.55
C ASP A 93 8.87 -6.04 27.26
N ARG A 94 7.61 -6.48 27.25
CA ARG A 94 6.50 -5.82 27.97
C ARG A 94 6.30 -4.33 27.61
N GLY A 95 6.77 -3.89 26.45
CA GLY A 95 6.66 -2.51 26.00
C GLY A 95 7.78 -1.58 26.49
N ASP A 96 8.95 -2.09 26.91
CA ASP A 96 10.10 -1.25 27.20
C ASP A 96 10.81 -0.80 25.91
N PHE A 97 10.54 0.43 25.48
CA PHE A 97 11.16 1.04 24.29
C PHE A 97 12.33 1.98 24.62
N THR A 98 12.87 1.92 25.84
CA THR A 98 13.93 2.85 26.30
C THR A 98 15.16 2.81 25.40
N ALA A 99 15.58 1.62 24.97
CA ALA A 99 16.74 1.46 24.10
C ALA A 99 16.51 2.06 22.70
N LEU A 100 15.32 1.85 22.13
CA LEU A 100 14.91 2.47 20.86
C LEU A 100 14.94 3.99 20.97
N CYS A 101 14.27 4.55 21.97
CA CYS A 101 14.12 6.00 22.06
C CYS A 101 15.45 6.71 22.37
N ARG A 102 16.35 6.08 23.13
CA ARG A 102 17.72 6.58 23.32
C ARG A 102 18.50 6.64 22.00
N GLU A 103 18.41 5.59 21.19
CA GLU A 103 19.10 5.54 19.89
C GLU A 103 18.53 6.56 18.90
N VAL A 104 17.20 6.68 18.85
CA VAL A 104 16.51 7.69 18.03
C VAL A 104 16.96 9.11 18.43
N ASP A 105 17.00 9.40 19.73
CA ASP A 105 17.43 10.70 20.24
C ASP A 105 18.89 11.02 19.88
N ASP A 106 19.78 10.02 19.89
CA ASP A 106 21.17 10.21 19.47
C ASP A 106 21.28 10.50 17.97
N LEU A 107 20.59 9.71 17.14
CA LEU A 107 20.57 9.90 15.68
C LEU A 107 19.93 11.23 15.26
N LEU A 108 18.96 11.74 16.02
CA LEU A 108 18.39 13.07 15.78
C LEU A 108 19.38 14.19 16.09
N ARG A 109 20.25 14.02 17.09
CA ARG A 109 21.28 15.01 17.46
C ARG A 109 22.51 14.94 16.56
N HIS A 110 22.91 13.73 16.17
CA HIS A 110 24.14 13.46 15.45
C HIS A 110 23.88 12.57 14.21
N PRO A 111 23.04 13.01 13.26
CA PRO A 111 22.70 12.19 12.11
C PRO A 111 23.93 12.00 11.21
N PRO A 112 24.30 10.75 10.86
CA PRO A 112 25.42 10.51 9.97
C PRO A 112 25.12 10.81 8.49
N SER A 113 23.84 10.92 8.14
CA SER A 113 23.35 11.27 6.81
C SER A 113 21.93 11.84 6.93
N GLN A 114 21.42 12.40 5.83
CA GLN A 114 20.01 12.81 5.76
C GLN A 114 19.06 11.62 5.86
N ASP A 115 19.40 10.47 5.29
CA ASP A 115 18.54 9.28 5.36
C ASP A 115 18.45 8.71 6.77
N ALA A 116 19.55 8.72 7.52
CA ALA A 116 19.54 8.37 8.94
C ALA A 116 18.71 9.36 9.77
N LEU A 117 18.78 10.66 9.46
CA LEU A 117 17.92 11.67 10.09
C LEU A 117 16.44 11.41 9.78
N HIS A 118 16.10 11.13 8.52
CA HIS A 118 14.74 10.81 8.09
C HIS A 118 14.19 9.59 8.82
N GLU A 119 14.99 8.51 8.91
CA GLU A 119 14.63 7.28 9.62
C GLU A 119 14.43 7.56 11.11
N ALA A 120 15.36 8.24 11.78
CA ALA A 120 15.24 8.58 13.20
C ALA A 120 14.01 9.47 13.48
N ALA A 121 13.75 10.47 12.63
CA ALA A 121 12.58 11.33 12.77
C ALA A 121 11.24 10.58 12.62
N TYR A 122 11.22 9.51 11.82
CA TYR A 122 10.05 8.64 11.69
C TYR A 122 9.82 7.87 12.99
N TRP A 123 10.86 7.23 13.53
CA TRP A 123 10.79 6.50 14.80
C TRP A 123 10.50 7.40 16.00
N ALA A 124 10.87 8.67 15.94
CA ALA A 124 10.56 9.67 16.98
C ALA A 124 9.05 9.87 17.16
N ILE A 125 8.24 9.72 16.11
CA ILE A 125 6.77 9.75 16.21
C ILE A 125 6.29 8.61 17.12
N THR A 126 6.78 7.40 16.87
CA THR A 126 6.48 6.22 17.69
C THR A 126 6.93 6.41 19.14
N CYS A 127 8.16 6.87 19.36
CA CYS A 127 8.67 7.13 20.72
C CYS A 127 7.83 8.16 21.48
N ARG A 128 7.41 9.26 20.85
CA ARG A 128 6.53 10.24 21.49
C ARG A 128 5.18 9.63 21.88
N ARG A 129 4.56 8.84 21.00
CA ARG A 129 3.30 8.16 21.32
C ARG A 129 3.44 7.21 22.49
N LEU A 130 4.51 6.41 22.52
CA LEU A 130 4.79 5.48 23.61
C LEU A 130 5.01 6.20 24.94
N SER A 131 5.72 7.34 24.94
CA SER A 131 5.94 8.13 26.15
C SER A 131 4.67 8.77 26.73
N GLN A 132 3.63 8.92 25.91
CA GLN A 132 2.36 9.55 26.29
C GLN A 132 1.23 8.53 26.48
N ALA A 133 1.53 7.24 26.31
CA ALA A 133 0.59 6.16 26.51
C ALA A 133 0.14 6.08 27.97
N ASP A 134 -1.15 5.81 28.21
CA ASP A 134 -1.62 5.47 29.56
C ASP A 134 -0.94 4.17 30.01
N PRO A 135 -0.13 4.17 31.08
CA PRO A 135 0.59 2.98 31.55
C PRO A 135 -0.35 1.86 32.01
N ARG A 136 -1.65 2.14 32.18
CA ARG A 136 -2.68 1.13 32.48
C ARG A 136 -3.19 0.39 31.24
N ARG A 137 -2.86 0.86 30.03
CA ARG A 137 -3.21 0.21 28.77
C ARG A 137 -2.04 -0.62 28.25
N PRO A 138 -2.28 -1.78 27.62
CA PRO A 138 -1.23 -2.51 26.92
C PRO A 138 -0.55 -1.61 25.89
N ALA A 139 0.78 -1.67 25.77
CA ALA A 139 1.53 -0.83 24.83
C ALA A 139 1.02 -0.91 23.37
N PHE A 140 0.50 -2.07 22.96
CA PHE A 140 -0.11 -2.26 21.65
C PHE A 140 -1.42 -1.47 21.46
N ALA A 141 -2.18 -1.25 22.53
CA ALA A 141 -3.39 -0.43 22.50
C ALA A 141 -3.07 1.08 22.42
N ALA A 142 -1.88 1.50 22.85
CA ALA A 142 -1.41 2.89 22.69
C ALA A 142 -1.09 3.23 21.23
N LEU A 143 -0.90 2.21 20.38
CA LEU A 143 -0.72 2.34 18.93
C LEU A 143 -2.05 2.30 18.15
N SER A 144 -3.19 2.49 18.83
CA SER A 144 -4.56 2.65 18.29
C SER A 144 -4.61 3.46 16.97
N PRO A 145 -5.60 3.19 16.07
CA PRO A 145 -5.73 3.84 14.75
C PRO A 145 -5.48 5.34 14.82
N ALA A 146 -4.89 5.86 13.74
CA ALA A 146 -4.45 7.24 13.64
C ALA A 146 -5.57 8.20 14.07
N ASP A 147 -5.40 8.79 15.25
CA ASP A 147 -6.21 9.89 15.72
C ASP A 147 -5.78 11.19 15.02
N ALA A 148 -6.58 12.25 15.15
CA ALA A 148 -6.30 13.53 14.50
C ALA A 148 -4.88 14.06 14.80
N ARG A 149 -4.37 13.80 16.01
CA ARG A 149 -3.03 14.19 16.41
C ARG A 149 -1.95 13.42 15.64
N LEU A 150 -2.08 12.10 15.52
CA LEU A 150 -1.14 11.29 14.76
C LEU A 150 -1.16 11.65 13.28
N ILE A 151 -2.34 11.92 12.73
CA ILE A 151 -2.46 12.39 11.35
C ILE A 151 -1.67 13.69 11.14
N GLU A 152 -1.74 14.65 12.06
CA GLU A 152 -0.94 15.88 11.94
C GLU A 152 0.56 15.63 12.12
N GLU A 153 0.98 14.73 13.03
CA GLU A 153 2.41 14.36 13.15
C GLU A 153 2.94 13.71 11.86
N TYR A 154 2.12 12.90 11.17
CA TYR A 154 2.48 12.35 9.87
C TYR A 154 2.53 13.42 8.77
N ARG A 155 1.61 14.39 8.76
CA ARG A 155 1.65 15.52 7.83
C ARG A 155 2.91 16.34 8.00
N GLU A 156 3.26 16.69 9.23
CA GLU A 156 4.48 17.45 9.52
C GLU A 156 5.73 16.68 9.08
N TYR A 157 5.78 15.36 9.32
CA TYR A 157 6.87 14.52 8.83
C TYR A 157 6.98 14.58 7.30
N ILE A 158 5.85 14.46 6.58
CA ILE A 158 5.82 14.49 5.11
C ILE A 158 6.32 15.85 4.58
N ARG A 159 5.90 16.97 5.19
CA ARG A 159 6.37 18.31 4.81
C ARG A 159 7.86 18.49 5.04
N ARG A 160 8.37 18.01 6.17
CA ARG A 160 9.76 18.21 6.59
C ARG A 160 10.73 17.28 5.87
N TYR A 161 10.31 16.07 5.53
CA TYR A 161 11.14 15.03 4.93
C TYR A 161 10.51 14.44 3.66
N PRO A 162 10.21 15.25 2.64
CA PRO A 162 9.40 14.82 1.49
C PRO A 162 10.06 13.73 0.65
N ALA A 163 11.39 13.59 0.69
CA ALA A 163 12.12 12.52 0.00
C ALA A 163 12.25 11.22 0.81
N SER A 164 11.80 11.20 2.07
CA SER A 164 11.93 10.01 2.92
C SER A 164 11.15 8.81 2.37
N ARG A 165 11.75 7.63 2.48
CA ARG A 165 11.12 6.33 2.14
C ARG A 165 9.81 6.05 2.89
N HIS A 166 9.56 6.74 4.01
CA HIS A 166 8.33 6.57 4.80
C HIS A 166 7.17 7.39 4.26
N VAL A 167 7.44 8.43 3.45
CA VAL A 167 6.41 9.34 2.92
C VAL A 167 5.28 8.60 2.22
N PRO A 168 5.51 7.64 1.30
CA PRO A 168 4.39 7.01 0.63
C PRO A 168 3.48 6.21 1.55
N ARG A 169 4.00 5.64 2.65
CA ARG A 169 3.18 4.96 3.66
C ARG A 169 2.39 5.96 4.49
N LEU A 170 3.04 7.03 4.96
CA LEU A 170 2.39 8.06 5.76
C LEU A 170 1.33 8.82 4.95
N ALA A 171 1.64 9.18 3.71
CA ALA A 171 0.72 9.83 2.78
C ALA A 171 -0.49 8.95 2.47
N GLN A 172 -0.34 7.62 2.46
CA GLN A 172 -1.50 6.74 2.35
C GLN A 172 -2.43 6.89 3.56
N ILE A 173 -1.89 6.82 4.78
CA ILE A 173 -2.68 6.92 6.01
C ILE A 173 -3.36 8.29 6.12
N VAL A 174 -2.60 9.36 5.90
CA VAL A 174 -3.12 10.74 5.93
C VAL A 174 -4.17 10.94 4.82
N GLY A 175 -3.89 10.47 3.61
CA GLY A 175 -4.82 10.58 2.50
C GLY A 175 -6.12 9.81 2.73
N GLU A 176 -6.07 8.65 3.41
CA GLU A 176 -7.29 7.87 3.69
C GLU A 176 -8.17 8.58 4.73
N ALA A 177 -7.56 9.27 5.68
CA ALA A 177 -8.27 10.15 6.60
C ALA A 177 -8.89 11.34 5.87
N ALA A 178 -8.09 12.07 5.08
CA ALA A 178 -8.55 13.23 4.32
C ALA A 178 -9.66 12.88 3.32
N HIS A 179 -9.56 11.76 2.60
CA HIS A 179 -10.58 11.29 1.66
C HIS A 179 -11.91 10.98 2.36
N ARG A 180 -11.87 10.40 3.56
CA ARG A 180 -13.08 10.12 4.37
C ARG A 180 -13.76 11.41 4.84
N GLU A 181 -12.97 12.43 5.13
CA GLU A 181 -13.43 13.74 5.62
C GLU A 181 -13.69 14.74 4.49
N PHE A 182 -13.49 14.33 3.24
CA PHE A 182 -13.57 15.19 2.03
C PHE A 182 -12.62 16.41 2.10
N ASP A 183 -11.47 16.28 2.75
CA ASP A 183 -10.43 17.32 2.79
C ASP A 183 -9.56 17.27 1.53
N GLU A 184 -10.05 17.93 0.49
CA GLU A 184 -9.42 18.00 -0.82
C GLU A 184 -8.05 18.70 -0.79
N ALA A 185 -7.85 19.69 0.09
CA ALA A 185 -6.60 20.44 0.16
C ALA A 185 -5.45 19.55 0.64
N ILE A 186 -5.72 18.63 1.57
CA ILE A 186 -4.74 17.63 1.99
C ILE A 186 -4.43 16.64 0.86
N ILE A 187 -5.45 16.20 0.11
CA ILE A 187 -5.22 15.30 -1.03
C ILE A 187 -4.34 15.96 -2.09
N ASP A 188 -4.58 17.24 -2.39
CA ASP A 188 -3.75 18.05 -3.30
C ASP A 188 -2.30 18.16 -2.81
N GLU A 189 -2.11 18.54 -1.54
CA GLU A 189 -0.80 18.64 -0.89
C GLU A 189 -0.01 17.32 -1.00
N LEU A 190 -0.65 16.21 -0.63
CA LEU A 190 -0.05 14.88 -0.64
C LEU A 190 0.27 14.41 -2.06
N ALA A 191 -0.62 14.64 -3.02
CA ALA A 191 -0.42 14.26 -4.41
C ALA A 191 0.79 15.00 -4.99
N ASP A 192 0.94 16.29 -4.71
CA ASP A 192 2.06 17.09 -5.20
C ASP A 192 3.40 16.68 -4.58
N VAL A 193 3.44 16.36 -3.28
CA VAL A 193 4.66 15.84 -2.63
C VAL A 193 5.02 14.46 -3.21
N CYS A 194 4.05 13.54 -3.28
CA CYS A 194 4.26 12.20 -3.80
C CYS A 194 4.66 12.19 -5.28
N ARG A 195 4.09 13.07 -6.11
CA ARG A 195 4.46 13.20 -7.53
C ARG A 195 5.91 13.67 -7.70
N ARG A 196 6.34 14.64 -6.89
CA ARG A 196 7.71 15.20 -6.97
C ARG A 196 8.78 14.26 -6.46
N HIS A 197 8.51 13.51 -5.40
CA HIS A 197 9.54 12.74 -4.70
C HIS A 197 9.38 11.21 -4.82
N HIS A 198 8.17 10.73 -5.16
CA HIS A 198 7.80 9.31 -5.12
C HIS A 198 6.94 8.88 -6.33
N ALA A 199 7.19 9.44 -7.51
CA ALA A 199 6.34 9.27 -8.70
C ALA A 199 5.98 7.80 -9.04
N GLY A 200 6.92 6.86 -8.83
CA GLY A 200 6.72 5.44 -9.12
C GLY A 200 5.89 4.67 -8.09
N HIS A 201 5.55 5.27 -6.95
CA HIS A 201 4.90 4.56 -5.85
C HIS A 201 3.38 4.39 -6.07
N ALA A 202 2.80 3.29 -5.57
CA ALA A 202 1.37 3.00 -5.69
C ALA A 202 0.49 4.07 -4.99
N THR A 203 0.93 4.58 -3.84
CA THR A 203 0.28 5.72 -3.16
C THR A 203 0.16 6.95 -4.07
N THR A 204 1.20 7.25 -4.85
CA THR A 204 1.18 8.39 -5.78
C THR A 204 0.10 8.20 -6.84
N ARG A 205 0.07 7.03 -7.48
CA ARG A 205 -0.98 6.70 -8.47
C ARG A 205 -2.38 6.75 -7.86
N TRP A 206 -2.53 6.30 -6.62
CA TRP A 206 -3.79 6.37 -5.91
C TRP A 206 -4.26 7.82 -5.68
N LEU A 207 -3.39 8.68 -5.12
CA LEU A 207 -3.69 10.10 -4.91
C LEU A 207 -4.03 10.80 -6.24
N GLU A 208 -3.25 10.56 -7.30
CA GLU A 208 -3.55 11.08 -8.63
C GLU A 208 -4.86 10.56 -9.21
N GLY A 209 -5.24 9.33 -8.88
CA GLY A 209 -6.54 8.78 -9.23
C GLY A 209 -7.70 9.49 -8.53
N LEU A 210 -7.53 9.88 -7.26
CA LEU A 210 -8.52 10.70 -6.55
C LEU A 210 -8.66 12.08 -7.18
N LEU A 211 -7.55 12.75 -7.50
CA LEU A 211 -7.56 14.03 -8.22
C LEU A 211 -8.30 13.91 -9.56
N ARG A 212 -7.99 12.86 -10.32
CA ARG A 212 -8.62 12.59 -11.63
C ARG A 212 -10.13 12.40 -11.53
N ARG A 213 -10.65 11.77 -10.47
CA ARG A 213 -12.10 11.64 -10.25
C ARG A 213 -12.76 12.99 -10.12
N ARG A 214 -12.17 13.87 -9.30
CA ARG A 214 -12.66 15.23 -9.06
C ARG A 214 -12.61 16.07 -10.33
N GLU A 215 -11.47 16.07 -11.02
CA GLU A 215 -11.25 16.79 -12.27
C GLU A 215 -12.17 16.32 -13.41
N ALA A 216 -12.54 15.04 -13.41
CA ALA A 216 -13.41 14.47 -14.44
C ALA A 216 -14.90 14.83 -14.25
N LEU A 217 -15.30 15.38 -13.10
CA LEU A 217 -16.69 15.78 -12.88
C LEU A 217 -17.11 16.88 -13.87
N GLY A 218 -18.23 16.66 -14.54
CA GLY A 218 -18.74 17.51 -15.62
C GLY A 218 -18.03 17.32 -16.97
N ALA A 219 -16.92 16.59 -17.02
CA ALA A 219 -16.21 16.31 -18.27
C ALA A 219 -16.77 15.06 -18.97
N PRO A 220 -16.61 14.95 -20.31
CA PRO A 220 -16.91 13.72 -21.04
C PRO A 220 -16.17 12.52 -20.44
N PHE A 221 -16.90 11.45 -20.14
CA PHE A 221 -16.36 10.21 -19.62
C PHE A 221 -16.25 9.18 -20.73
N ASP A 222 -15.12 8.48 -20.75
CA ASP A 222 -14.93 7.35 -21.65
C ASP A 222 -14.01 6.29 -21.06
N ALA A 223 -14.40 5.05 -21.27
CA ALA A 223 -13.68 3.86 -20.86
C ALA A 223 -13.94 2.75 -21.88
N GLU A 224 -12.87 2.04 -22.21
CA GLU A 224 -12.91 0.85 -23.05
C GLU A 224 -12.73 -0.37 -22.14
N LEU A 225 -13.69 -1.29 -22.18
CA LEU A 225 -13.79 -2.41 -21.27
C LEU A 225 -13.94 -3.71 -22.07
N THR A 226 -13.02 -4.65 -21.88
CA THR A 226 -13.09 -5.98 -22.49
C THR A 226 -14.02 -6.88 -21.66
N LEU A 227 -15.15 -7.28 -22.26
CA LEU A 227 -16.16 -8.07 -21.60
C LEU A 227 -15.73 -9.54 -21.43
N LEU A 228 -16.48 -10.30 -20.64
CA LEU A 228 -16.18 -11.72 -20.36
C LEU A 228 -16.16 -12.60 -21.61
N ASP A 229 -16.89 -12.22 -22.66
CA ASP A 229 -16.91 -12.92 -23.95
C ASP A 229 -15.79 -12.46 -24.92
N GLY A 230 -14.91 -11.56 -24.48
CA GLY A 230 -13.83 -10.98 -25.27
C GLY A 230 -14.23 -9.81 -26.14
N SER A 231 -15.51 -9.45 -26.21
CA SER A 231 -15.95 -8.25 -26.94
C SER A 231 -15.54 -6.98 -26.21
N VAL A 232 -15.45 -5.87 -26.93
CA VAL A 232 -15.05 -4.57 -26.36
C VAL A 232 -16.26 -3.66 -26.26
N GLN A 233 -16.56 -3.19 -25.04
CA GLN A 233 -17.58 -2.17 -24.79
C GLN A 233 -16.93 -0.83 -24.50
N ARG A 234 -17.31 0.19 -25.28
CA ARG A 234 -16.93 1.57 -25.02
C ARG A 234 -18.07 2.31 -24.31
N VAL A 235 -17.82 2.93 -23.17
CA VAL A 235 -18.86 3.62 -22.39
C VAL A 235 -19.47 4.78 -23.17
N SER A 236 -18.68 5.51 -23.96
CA SER A 236 -19.19 6.60 -24.79
C SER A 236 -20.20 6.17 -25.87
N ALA A 237 -20.26 4.88 -26.22
CA ALA A 237 -21.23 4.35 -27.18
C ALA A 237 -22.67 4.39 -26.65
N TRP A 238 -22.85 4.58 -25.34
CA TRP A 238 -24.18 4.71 -24.71
C TRP A 238 -24.63 6.15 -24.51
N ARG A 239 -23.95 7.13 -25.11
CA ARG A 239 -24.40 8.54 -25.11
C ARG A 239 -25.87 8.63 -25.56
N GLY A 240 -26.65 9.46 -24.87
CA GLY A 240 -28.11 9.53 -24.95
C GLY A 240 -28.81 8.77 -23.82
N THR A 241 -28.09 7.87 -23.13
CA THR A 241 -28.60 7.05 -22.03
C THR A 241 -27.72 7.25 -20.79
N PRO A 242 -28.27 7.42 -19.58
CA PRO A 242 -27.45 7.41 -18.38
C PRO A 242 -26.75 6.07 -18.20
N VAL A 243 -25.52 6.09 -17.67
CA VAL A 243 -24.69 4.90 -17.48
C VAL A 243 -24.17 4.85 -16.05
N LEU A 244 -24.21 3.66 -15.44
CA LEU A 244 -23.43 3.32 -14.26
C LEU A 244 -22.25 2.44 -14.66
N VAL A 245 -21.02 2.88 -14.33
CA VAL A 245 -19.86 1.97 -14.27
C VAL A 245 -19.68 1.58 -12.82
N VAL A 246 -19.94 0.31 -12.51
CA VAL A 246 -19.97 -0.21 -11.15
C VAL A 246 -18.72 -1.03 -10.91
N VAL A 247 -17.81 -0.52 -10.10
CA VAL A 247 -16.61 -1.23 -9.69
C VAL A 247 -16.91 -2.04 -8.44
N TRP A 248 -16.65 -3.34 -8.49
CA TRP A 248 -17.07 -4.27 -7.44
C TRP A 248 -16.12 -5.47 -7.29
N SER A 249 -16.21 -6.15 -6.15
CA SER A 249 -15.57 -7.45 -5.88
C SER A 249 -16.54 -8.35 -5.10
N ALA A 250 -16.43 -9.66 -5.27
CA ALA A 250 -17.20 -10.65 -4.52
C ALA A 250 -16.59 -10.94 -3.13
N GLU A 251 -15.34 -10.54 -2.88
CA GLU A 251 -14.65 -10.78 -1.61
C GLU A 251 -15.14 -9.86 -0.48
N GLU A 252 -15.69 -8.70 -0.84
CA GLU A 252 -16.13 -7.67 0.11
C GLU A 252 -17.67 -7.69 0.29
N GLY A 253 -18.17 -8.05 1.47
CA GLY A 253 -19.62 -8.15 1.72
C GLY A 253 -20.40 -6.84 1.50
N VAL A 254 -19.78 -5.69 1.74
CA VAL A 254 -20.37 -4.37 1.46
C VAL A 254 -20.52 -4.13 -0.04
N SER A 255 -19.56 -4.59 -0.84
CA SER A 255 -19.60 -4.52 -2.30
C SER A 255 -20.75 -5.34 -2.85
N GLU A 256 -20.92 -6.58 -2.39
CA GLU A 256 -22.05 -7.41 -2.84
C GLU A 256 -23.42 -6.79 -2.54
N HIS A 257 -23.59 -6.23 -1.33
CA HIS A 257 -24.85 -5.61 -0.95
C HIS A 257 -25.20 -4.45 -1.88
N ARG A 258 -24.22 -3.59 -2.18
CA ARG A 258 -24.38 -2.45 -3.08
C ARG A 258 -24.70 -2.88 -4.51
N VAL A 259 -24.01 -3.90 -5.02
CA VAL A 259 -24.25 -4.42 -6.37
C VAL A 259 -25.66 -4.97 -6.53
N ARG A 260 -26.18 -5.68 -5.52
CA ARG A 260 -27.59 -6.13 -5.49
C ARG A 260 -28.57 -4.95 -5.47
N GLU A 261 -28.30 -3.93 -4.67
CA GLU A 261 -29.12 -2.71 -4.64
C GLU A 261 -29.18 -2.02 -6.02
N ILE A 262 -28.04 -1.94 -6.71
CA ILE A 262 -27.97 -1.40 -8.07
C ILE A 262 -28.75 -2.31 -9.04
N ALA A 263 -28.68 -3.64 -8.88
CA ALA A 263 -29.42 -4.58 -9.71
C ALA A 263 -30.92 -4.36 -9.65
N GLU A 264 -31.45 -4.26 -8.42
CA GLU A 264 -32.87 -4.02 -8.15
C GLU A 264 -33.31 -2.67 -8.73
N PHE A 265 -32.51 -1.62 -8.53
CA PHE A 265 -32.81 -0.29 -9.07
C PHE A 265 -32.84 -0.31 -10.61
N ALA A 266 -31.80 -0.85 -11.25
CA ALA A 266 -31.68 -0.89 -12.70
C ALA A 266 -32.75 -1.77 -13.36
N GLY A 267 -33.19 -2.85 -12.69
CA GLY A 267 -34.27 -3.72 -13.18
C GLY A 267 -35.59 -3.00 -13.42
N SER A 268 -35.83 -1.88 -12.74
CA SER A 268 -37.01 -1.03 -12.92
C SER A 268 -36.82 0.12 -13.93
N LYS A 269 -35.61 0.33 -14.45
CA LYS A 269 -35.21 1.48 -15.28
C LYS A 269 -34.64 1.03 -16.62
N PRO A 270 -35.48 0.68 -17.61
CA PRO A 270 -35.02 0.23 -18.93
C PRO A 270 -34.17 1.27 -19.68
N GLU A 271 -34.30 2.54 -19.31
CA GLU A 271 -33.52 3.67 -19.82
C GLU A 271 -32.16 3.84 -19.12
N LEU A 272 -31.75 2.94 -18.22
CA LEU A 272 -30.45 2.96 -17.55
C LEU A 272 -29.55 1.86 -18.10
N ARG A 273 -28.29 2.19 -18.41
CA ARG A 273 -27.26 1.18 -18.70
C ARG A 273 -26.35 0.98 -17.49
N VAL A 274 -25.94 -0.26 -17.27
CA VAL A 274 -24.99 -0.62 -16.23
C VAL A 274 -23.88 -1.45 -16.88
N ILE A 275 -22.65 -1.25 -16.45
CA ILE A 275 -21.51 -2.11 -16.76
C ILE A 275 -20.68 -2.32 -15.50
N GLY A 276 -20.30 -3.56 -15.23
CA GLY A 276 -19.48 -3.89 -14.09
C GLY A 276 -17.99 -3.92 -14.43
N VAL A 277 -17.17 -3.42 -13.51
CA VAL A 277 -15.72 -3.64 -13.46
C VAL A 277 -15.45 -4.45 -12.21
N ASN A 278 -15.29 -5.76 -12.38
CA ASN A 278 -15.03 -6.69 -11.29
C ASN A 278 -13.52 -6.74 -10.99
N LEU A 279 -13.17 -6.69 -9.70
CA LEU A 279 -11.78 -6.64 -9.23
C LEU A 279 -11.26 -8.00 -8.71
N ASP A 280 -12.04 -9.07 -8.86
CA ASP A 280 -11.64 -10.43 -8.46
C ASP A 280 -10.56 -10.97 -9.41
N ASP A 281 -9.89 -12.03 -8.99
CA ASP A 281 -8.66 -12.52 -9.64
C ASP A 281 -8.93 -13.24 -10.98
N SER A 282 -10.16 -13.68 -11.23
CA SER A 282 -10.49 -14.46 -12.42
C SER A 282 -11.88 -14.20 -13.02
N VAL A 283 -12.00 -14.46 -14.32
CA VAL A 283 -13.28 -14.50 -15.06
C VAL A 283 -14.26 -15.51 -14.45
N ALA A 284 -13.76 -16.64 -13.96
CA ALA A 284 -14.59 -17.69 -13.36
C ALA A 284 -15.24 -17.24 -12.06
N GLU A 285 -14.49 -16.56 -11.18
CA GLU A 285 -15.00 -15.98 -9.93
C GLU A 285 -16.02 -14.90 -10.22
N CYS A 286 -15.69 -13.94 -11.09
CA CYS A 286 -16.62 -12.89 -11.51
C CYS A 286 -17.92 -13.48 -12.08
N SER A 287 -17.83 -14.46 -12.99
CA SER A 287 -19.01 -15.08 -13.62
C SER A 287 -19.88 -15.81 -12.60
N THR A 288 -19.26 -16.53 -11.66
CA THR A 288 -19.97 -17.26 -10.60
C THR A 288 -20.68 -16.31 -9.65
N ALA A 289 -19.98 -15.26 -9.21
CA ALA A 289 -20.54 -14.25 -8.32
C ALA A 289 -21.66 -13.43 -9.01
N ALA A 290 -21.45 -13.04 -10.26
CA ALA A 290 -22.46 -12.32 -11.06
C ALA A 290 -23.74 -13.17 -11.24
N ALA A 291 -23.61 -14.45 -11.56
CA ALA A 291 -24.74 -15.36 -11.68
C ALA A 291 -25.48 -15.54 -10.33
N ARG A 292 -24.76 -15.73 -9.23
CA ARG A 292 -25.32 -15.84 -7.87
C ARG A 292 -26.12 -14.59 -7.48
N MET A 293 -25.69 -13.42 -7.93
CA MET A 293 -26.37 -12.14 -7.65
C MET A 293 -27.43 -11.75 -8.69
N GLY A 294 -27.61 -12.55 -9.74
CA GLY A 294 -28.56 -12.26 -10.82
C GLY A 294 -28.19 -11.03 -11.65
N LEU A 295 -26.90 -10.72 -11.80
CA LEU A 295 -26.45 -9.56 -12.58
C LEU A 295 -26.60 -9.89 -14.08
N THR A 296 -27.42 -9.12 -14.77
CA THR A 296 -27.72 -9.33 -16.21
C THR A 296 -26.92 -8.40 -17.12
N TRP A 297 -26.18 -7.44 -16.55
CA TRP A 297 -25.42 -6.47 -17.32
C TRP A 297 -23.98 -6.94 -17.61
N PRO A 298 -23.33 -6.40 -18.66
CA PRO A 298 -21.97 -6.77 -19.03
C PRO A 298 -20.95 -6.56 -17.89
N GLN A 299 -19.97 -7.45 -17.82
CA GLN A 299 -18.88 -7.40 -16.84
C GLN A 299 -17.52 -7.37 -17.54
N HIS A 300 -16.60 -6.57 -17.01
CA HIS A 300 -15.18 -6.57 -17.31
C HIS A 300 -14.40 -6.98 -16.06
N VAL A 301 -13.40 -7.85 -16.21
CA VAL A 301 -12.53 -8.27 -15.10
C VAL A 301 -11.23 -7.48 -15.17
N ALA A 302 -10.93 -6.74 -14.09
CA ALA A 302 -9.75 -5.91 -13.92
C ALA A 302 -9.17 -6.14 -12.52
N PRO A 303 -8.38 -7.21 -12.31
CA PRO A 303 -7.90 -7.60 -10.99
C PRO A 303 -7.13 -6.48 -10.29
N PHE A 304 -7.15 -6.45 -8.96
CA PHE A 304 -6.32 -5.52 -8.19
C PHE A 304 -4.82 -5.69 -8.53
N GLY A 305 -4.08 -4.58 -8.56
CA GLY A 305 -2.63 -4.59 -8.81
C GLY A 305 -2.25 -4.31 -10.27
N PRO A 306 -1.06 -4.76 -10.73
CA PRO A 306 -0.46 -4.36 -12.01
C PRO A 306 -1.34 -4.60 -13.25
N GLY A 307 -2.27 -5.56 -13.19
CA GLY A 307 -3.21 -5.89 -14.28
C GLY A 307 -4.47 -5.01 -14.36
N GLY A 308 -4.86 -4.33 -13.28
CA GLY A 308 -6.11 -3.55 -13.20
C GLY A 308 -5.95 -2.11 -13.68
N ALA A 309 -5.83 -1.89 -15.00
CA ALA A 309 -5.64 -0.55 -15.57
C ALA A 309 -6.75 0.44 -15.16
N PHE A 310 -8.00 -0.01 -15.07
CA PHE A 310 -9.12 0.83 -14.65
C PHE A 310 -8.98 1.27 -13.18
N ALA A 311 -8.75 0.33 -12.27
CA ALA A 311 -8.60 0.61 -10.84
C ALA A 311 -7.41 1.52 -10.56
N GLN A 312 -6.27 1.27 -11.21
CA GLN A 312 -5.09 2.13 -11.08
C GLN A 312 -5.34 3.54 -11.61
N ARG A 313 -5.93 3.66 -12.81
CA ARG A 313 -6.23 4.96 -13.43
C ARG A 313 -7.18 5.78 -12.57
N TRP A 314 -8.14 5.15 -11.91
CA TRP A 314 -9.11 5.88 -11.10
C TRP A 314 -8.81 5.81 -9.60
N GLY A 315 -7.61 5.38 -9.18
CA GLY A 315 -7.22 5.36 -7.75
C GLY A 315 -8.18 4.51 -6.89
N ILE A 316 -8.69 3.41 -7.42
CA ILE A 316 -9.62 2.52 -6.72
C ILE A 316 -8.81 1.58 -5.84
N ARG A 317 -9.09 1.60 -4.53
CA ARG A 317 -8.43 0.76 -3.52
C ARG A 317 -9.39 -0.09 -2.72
N ARG A 318 -10.69 0.17 -2.84
CA ARG A 318 -11.76 -0.53 -2.15
C ARG A 318 -12.97 -0.56 -3.08
N ALA A 319 -13.72 -1.66 -3.04
CA ALA A 319 -15.04 -1.73 -3.65
C ALA A 319 -16.12 -1.48 -2.59
N PRO A 320 -17.34 -1.05 -2.97
CA PRO A 320 -17.77 -0.66 -4.31
C PRO A 320 -17.40 0.79 -4.65
N VAL A 321 -17.25 1.10 -5.94
CA VAL A 321 -17.19 2.48 -6.46
C VAL A 321 -18.12 2.60 -7.66
N VAL A 322 -19.00 3.60 -7.68
CA VAL A 322 -19.97 3.81 -8.76
C VAL A 322 -19.67 5.12 -9.47
N PHE A 323 -19.36 5.05 -10.76
CA PHE A 323 -19.29 6.21 -11.63
C PHE A 323 -20.67 6.40 -12.27
N VAL A 324 -21.22 7.61 -12.15
CA VAL A 324 -22.51 7.97 -12.73
C VAL A 324 -22.27 8.90 -13.91
N ILE A 325 -22.71 8.48 -15.09
CA ILE A 325 -22.57 9.22 -16.34
C ILE A 325 -23.96 9.65 -16.81
N ASP A 326 -24.12 10.92 -17.18
CA ASP A 326 -25.39 11.47 -17.67
C ASP A 326 -25.66 11.15 -19.16
N ARG A 327 -26.83 11.56 -19.67
CA ARG A 327 -27.20 11.37 -21.09
C ARG A 327 -26.24 12.04 -22.07
N ALA A 328 -25.57 13.13 -21.68
CA ALA A 328 -24.58 13.78 -22.54
C ALA A 328 -23.25 13.00 -22.59
N GLY A 329 -23.09 11.99 -21.74
CA GLY A 329 -21.86 11.22 -21.60
C GLY A 329 -20.85 11.89 -20.68
N ARG A 330 -21.29 12.75 -19.75
CA ARG A 330 -20.42 13.41 -18.77
C ARG A 330 -20.44 12.66 -17.44
N LEU A 331 -19.29 12.57 -16.77
CA LEU A 331 -19.23 12.05 -15.40
C LEU A 331 -19.87 13.06 -14.44
N VAL A 332 -20.97 12.70 -13.79
CA VAL A 332 -21.70 13.60 -12.87
C VAL A 332 -21.53 13.23 -11.41
N ALA A 333 -21.08 12.01 -11.10
CA ALA A 333 -20.70 11.61 -9.75
C ALA A 333 -19.74 10.42 -9.75
N VAL A 334 -18.93 10.33 -8.69
CA VAL A 334 -18.20 9.12 -8.30
C VAL A 334 -18.52 8.86 -6.83
N SER A 335 -19.08 7.69 -6.52
CA SER A 335 -19.66 7.38 -5.22
C SER A 335 -19.04 6.10 -4.65
N GLU A 336 -18.58 6.15 -3.40
CA GLU A 336 -18.18 4.98 -2.62
C GLU A 336 -19.31 4.54 -1.65
N GLY A 337 -20.30 5.42 -1.41
CA GLY A 337 -21.47 5.18 -0.56
C GLY A 337 -22.76 5.06 -1.37
N SER A 338 -23.88 5.53 -0.81
CA SER A 338 -25.23 5.47 -1.41
C SER A 338 -25.58 6.67 -2.31
N GLU A 339 -24.68 7.65 -2.41
CA GLU A 339 -24.88 8.92 -3.10
C GLU A 339 -25.12 8.73 -4.62
N TRP A 340 -24.66 7.60 -5.17
CA TRP A 340 -24.91 7.21 -6.56
C TRP A 340 -26.40 7.23 -6.92
N ARG A 341 -27.29 6.88 -5.97
CA ARG A 341 -28.74 6.77 -6.22
C ARG A 341 -29.37 8.12 -6.53
N GLU A 342 -28.98 9.15 -5.80
CA GLU A 342 -29.45 10.51 -6.03
C GLU A 342 -28.88 11.06 -7.34
N ALA A 343 -27.59 10.82 -7.60
CA ALA A 343 -26.93 11.27 -8.81
C ALA A 343 -27.52 10.63 -10.08
N VAL A 344 -27.82 9.32 -10.06
CA VAL A 344 -28.45 8.65 -11.20
C VAL A 344 -29.90 9.08 -11.37
N GLY A 345 -30.62 9.38 -10.28
CA GLY A 345 -31.96 9.97 -10.35
C GLY A 345 -31.97 11.27 -11.15
N ARG A 346 -31.06 12.21 -10.83
CA ARG A 346 -30.90 13.45 -11.61
C ARG A 346 -30.53 13.18 -13.07
N ALA A 347 -29.62 12.23 -13.31
CA ALA A 347 -29.21 11.88 -14.68
C ALA A 347 -30.37 11.30 -15.51
N LEU A 348 -31.31 10.59 -14.86
CA LEU A 348 -32.52 10.04 -15.49
C LEU A 348 -33.59 11.11 -15.75
N GLU A 349 -33.66 12.18 -14.96
CA GLU A 349 -34.61 13.27 -15.13
C GLU A 349 -34.16 14.33 -16.14
N ALA A 350 -32.84 14.56 -16.27
CA ALA A 350 -32.26 15.50 -17.22
C ALA A 350 -32.55 15.06 -18.67
N ARG A 351 -33.51 15.73 -19.32
CA ARG A 351 -33.93 15.46 -20.71
C ARG A 351 -32.90 15.90 -21.73
#